data_AF-A0A0G0CYJ6-F1
#
_entry.id   AF-A0A0G0CYJ6-F1
#
_cell.length_a   1.000
_cell.length_b   1.000
_cell.length_c   1.000
_cell.angle_alpha   90.00
_cell.angle_beta   90.00
_cell.angle_gamma   90.00
#
_symmetry.space_group_name_H-M   'P 1'
#
loop_
_entity.id
_entity.type
_entity.pdbx_description
1 polymer ?
#
loop_
_entity_poly.entity_id
_entity_poly.type
_entity_poly.pdbx_seq_one_letter_code
_entity_poly.pdbx_strand_id
1 'polypeptide(L)'
;MALLERTWKKLANTINLDSLTSSVIFEPTGLKQKQLFISGIHLDELETSNILKGWFKNNPHAVPNSLKMLRANPEITDESERGVLKWTWRGKKPVDANRGYGIPDKVTKNYWVSEEIKDRIKDYPDLEYVFSFHEDIENEGYRKEGSKVVTFNKDNDSFYMYDIFARNEGSDRVLPFFDELRKTLRQAGFGLYTGLDDYKPGTHETVQGNPVYDGYCPQESIIDGSFENWMVDKGEHGLNKVKRSFIFEIPKSLTSEKKQEMVQIIFDKFIIPFLNSNH
;
A
#
# COMPACT_ATOMS: atom_id res chain seq x y z
N MET A 1 31.44 34.07 -4.44
CA MET A 1 30.82 33.44 -3.26
C MET A 1 29.34 33.14 -3.51
N ALA A 2 28.46 34.14 -3.63
CA ALA A 2 27.00 33.92 -3.78
C ALA A 2 26.57 33.09 -5.01
N LEU A 3 27.27 33.19 -6.14
CA LEU A 3 26.95 32.40 -7.35
C LEU A 3 27.28 30.91 -7.15
N LEU A 4 28.41 30.61 -6.52
CA LEU A 4 28.86 29.24 -6.22
C LEU A 4 27.92 28.55 -5.21
N GLU A 5 27.48 29.25 -4.16
CA GLU A 5 26.47 28.73 -3.22
C GLU A 5 25.13 28.45 -3.90
N ARG A 6 24.70 29.31 -4.84
CA ARG A 6 23.45 29.11 -5.58
C ARG A 6 23.53 27.90 -6.50
N THR A 7 24.65 27.74 -7.20
CA THR A 7 24.90 26.59 -8.08
C THR A 7 25.02 25.31 -7.28
N TRP A 8 25.66 25.35 -6.11
CA TRP A 8 25.80 24.20 -5.21
C TRP A 8 24.47 23.79 -4.58
N LYS A 9 23.63 24.72 -4.10
CA LYS A 9 22.26 24.41 -3.65
C LYS A 9 21.41 23.81 -4.76
N LYS A 10 21.56 24.29 -6.00
CA LYS A 10 20.86 23.72 -7.16
C LYS A 10 21.35 22.29 -7.45
N LEU A 11 22.65 22.05 -7.44
CA LEU A 11 23.26 20.73 -7.66
C LEU A 11 22.98 19.75 -6.53
N ALA A 12 22.94 20.19 -5.27
CA ALA A 12 22.57 19.39 -4.11
C ALA A 12 21.07 19.07 -4.07
N ASN A 13 20.21 19.89 -4.71
CA ASN A 13 18.82 19.53 -4.94
C ASN A 13 18.67 18.57 -6.14
N THR A 14 19.60 18.58 -7.10
CA THR A 14 19.62 17.65 -8.24
C THR A 14 20.24 16.29 -7.87
N ILE A 15 21.25 16.30 -7.02
CA ILE A 15 21.91 15.12 -6.43
C ILE A 15 21.40 15.08 -4.99
N ASN A 16 20.30 14.37 -4.76
CA ASN A 16 19.66 14.27 -3.46
C ASN A 16 20.62 13.63 -2.44
N LEU A 17 21.53 14.40 -1.84
CA LEU A 17 22.53 13.90 -0.89
C LEU A 17 21.88 13.33 0.37
N ASP A 18 20.65 13.73 0.69
CA ASP A 18 19.81 13.13 1.73
C ASP A 18 19.41 11.68 1.38
N SER A 19 19.49 11.28 0.11
CA SER A 19 19.28 9.88 -0.31
C SER A 19 20.44 8.95 0.06
N LEU A 20 21.56 9.47 0.57
CA LEU A 20 22.67 8.65 1.08
C LEU A 20 22.51 8.29 2.57
N THR A 21 21.62 8.97 3.28
CA THR A 21 21.33 8.72 4.72
C THR A 21 19.89 8.27 4.97
N SER A 22 18.98 8.53 4.04
CA SER A 22 17.60 8.06 4.08
C SER A 22 17.54 6.57 3.77
N SER A 23 16.86 5.82 4.63
CA SER A 23 16.64 4.39 4.44
C SER A 23 15.42 4.16 3.52
N VAL A 24 14.39 4.99 3.61
CA VAL A 24 13.24 4.89 2.72
C VAL A 24 13.60 5.49 1.36
N ILE A 25 13.38 4.80 0.23
CA ILE A 25 13.68 5.36 -1.10
C ILE A 25 12.40 5.76 -1.82
N PHE A 26 12.31 7.04 -2.18
CA PHE A 26 11.26 7.58 -3.04
C PHE A 26 11.83 7.87 -4.44
N GLU A 27 11.18 7.33 -5.47
CA GLU A 27 11.56 7.49 -6.87
C GLU A 27 10.47 8.31 -7.61
N PRO A 28 10.62 9.64 -7.70
CA PRO A 28 9.65 10.49 -8.39
C PRO A 28 9.82 10.41 -9.91
N THR A 29 8.69 10.47 -10.63
CA THR A 29 8.63 10.67 -12.08
C THR A 29 7.69 11.81 -12.41
N GLY A 30 7.98 12.55 -13.49
CA GLY A 30 7.21 13.74 -13.86
C GLY A 30 7.50 14.96 -12.98
N LEU A 31 6.74 16.04 -13.21
CA LEU A 31 6.97 17.34 -12.55
C LEU A 31 6.13 17.54 -11.29
N LYS A 32 5.00 16.84 -11.19
CA LYS A 32 4.06 16.95 -10.06
C LYS A 32 3.53 15.58 -9.73
N GLN A 33 4.01 14.98 -8.66
CA GLN A 33 3.61 13.64 -8.26
C GLN A 33 2.16 13.66 -7.78
N LYS A 34 1.28 12.91 -8.46
CA LYS A 34 -0.15 12.78 -8.17
C LYS A 34 -0.53 11.39 -7.68
N GLN A 35 0.24 10.36 -8.03
CA GLN A 35 -0.01 8.98 -7.61
C GLN A 35 1.17 8.45 -6.82
N LEU A 36 0.92 7.86 -5.66
CA LEU A 36 1.91 7.10 -4.91
C LEU A 36 1.70 5.61 -5.17
N PHE A 37 2.77 4.91 -5.53
CA PHE A 37 2.84 3.46 -5.58
C PHE A 37 3.73 2.97 -4.45
N ILE A 38 3.22 2.07 -3.63
CA ILE A 38 3.92 1.57 -2.45
C ILE A 38 3.84 0.05 -2.39
N SER A 39 4.95 -0.57 -1.99
CA SER A 39 5.08 -2.00 -1.77
C SER A 39 6.28 -2.25 -0.85
N GLY A 40 6.28 -3.37 -0.13
CA GLY A 40 7.39 -3.73 0.74
C GLY A 40 7.47 -2.84 1.97
N ILE A 41 6.32 -2.57 2.59
CA ILE A 41 6.26 -2.02 3.95
C ILE A 41 6.69 -3.11 4.95
N HIS A 42 6.25 -4.34 4.71
CA HIS A 42 6.73 -5.52 5.43
C HIS A 42 7.89 -6.18 4.68
N LEU A 43 8.80 -6.77 5.45
CA LEU A 43 10.00 -7.43 4.92
C LEU A 43 9.71 -8.69 4.11
N ASP A 44 8.54 -9.29 4.26
CA ASP A 44 8.18 -10.55 3.59
C ASP A 44 7.33 -10.34 2.31
N GLU A 45 7.20 -9.09 1.86
CA GLU A 45 6.48 -8.64 0.64
C GLU A 45 7.45 -8.28 -0.52
N LEU A 46 8.67 -8.86 -0.52
CA LEU A 46 9.74 -8.47 -1.47
C LEU A 46 9.46 -8.88 -2.91
N GLU A 47 8.74 -9.98 -3.12
CA GLU A 47 8.52 -10.51 -4.47
C GLU A 47 7.63 -9.57 -5.28
N THR A 48 6.49 -9.17 -4.74
CA THR A 48 5.60 -8.16 -5.31
C THR A 48 6.33 -6.84 -5.54
N SER A 49 7.17 -6.42 -4.60
CA SER A 49 8.01 -5.23 -4.72
C SER A 49 8.96 -5.29 -5.92
N ASN A 50 9.62 -6.44 -6.12
CA ASN A 50 10.51 -6.68 -7.26
C ASN A 50 9.75 -6.72 -8.60
N ILE A 51 8.56 -7.34 -8.61
CA ILE A 51 7.67 -7.39 -9.79
C ILE A 51 7.26 -5.98 -10.19
N LEU A 52 6.81 -5.15 -9.24
CA LEU A 52 6.44 -3.75 -9.51
C LEU A 52 7.62 -2.95 -10.05
N LYS A 53 8.82 -3.14 -9.48
CA LYS A 53 10.04 -2.47 -9.97
C LYS A 53 10.35 -2.86 -11.41
N GLY A 54 10.22 -4.16 -11.74
CA GLY A 54 10.35 -4.67 -13.11
C GLY A 54 9.30 -4.08 -14.04
N TRP A 55 8.03 -4.05 -13.62
CA TRP A 55 6.92 -3.49 -14.40
C TRP A 55 7.14 -2.02 -14.74
N PHE A 56 7.50 -1.19 -13.75
CA PHE A 56 7.77 0.24 -13.97
C PHE A 56 9.01 0.50 -14.84
N LYS A 57 10.02 -0.37 -14.76
CA LYS A 57 11.20 -0.29 -15.64
C LYS A 57 10.84 -0.56 -17.09
N ASN A 58 9.93 -1.52 -17.33
CA ASN A 58 9.47 -1.88 -18.67
C ASN A 58 8.40 -0.92 -19.21
N ASN A 59 7.69 -0.21 -18.33
CA ASN A 59 6.59 0.70 -18.66
C ASN A 59 6.82 2.12 -18.09
N PRO A 60 7.95 2.79 -18.40
CA PRO A 60 8.34 4.04 -17.72
C PRO A 60 7.39 5.22 -17.95
N HIS A 61 6.52 5.12 -18.96
CA HIS A 61 5.58 6.17 -19.36
C HIS A 61 4.11 5.81 -19.11
N ALA A 62 3.81 4.61 -18.63
CA ALA A 62 2.43 4.15 -18.47
C ALA A 62 1.69 4.93 -17.36
N VAL A 63 2.39 5.32 -16.29
CA VAL A 63 1.86 6.17 -15.24
C VAL A 63 2.79 7.36 -15.00
N PRO A 64 2.63 8.45 -15.78
CA PRO A 64 3.41 9.67 -15.57
C PRO A 64 3.03 10.31 -14.23
N ASN A 65 3.86 11.21 -13.71
CA ASN A 65 3.56 11.94 -12.48
C ASN A 65 3.38 11.02 -11.25
N SER A 66 4.12 9.91 -11.21
CA SER A 66 4.08 8.96 -10.11
C SER A 66 5.25 9.14 -9.14
N LEU A 67 4.98 8.86 -7.87
CA LEU A 67 5.95 8.68 -6.81
C LEU A 67 5.98 7.19 -6.47
N LYS A 68 7.15 6.59 -6.38
CA LYS A 68 7.27 5.15 -6.08
C LYS A 68 8.08 4.95 -4.82
N MET A 69 7.58 4.08 -3.94
CA MET A 69 8.24 3.61 -2.74
C MET A 69 8.11 2.09 -2.70
N LEU A 70 8.91 1.41 -3.51
CA LEU A 70 8.82 -0.06 -3.71
C LEU A 70 9.75 -0.84 -2.78
N ARG A 71 10.28 -0.18 -1.75
CA ARG A 71 11.07 -0.77 -0.66
C ARG A 71 11.17 0.26 0.46
N ALA A 72 10.22 0.21 1.40
CA ALA A 72 10.23 1.14 2.53
C ALA A 72 11.34 0.81 3.55
N ASN A 73 11.80 -0.44 3.60
CA ASN A 73 12.86 -0.86 4.51
C ASN A 73 14.06 -1.49 3.75
N PRO A 74 15.19 -0.78 3.59
CA PRO A 74 16.37 -1.29 2.89
C PRO A 74 17.26 -2.14 3.79
N GLU A 75 17.18 -1.94 5.10
CA GLU A 75 17.84 -2.79 6.07
C GLU A 75 17.03 -4.08 6.12
N ILE A 76 17.55 -5.18 5.55
CA ILE A 76 17.58 -6.52 6.16
C ILE A 76 17.93 -7.60 5.14
N THR A 77 18.68 -8.56 5.67
CA THR A 77 19.34 -9.72 5.07
C THR A 77 18.65 -11.04 5.46
N ASP A 78 17.42 -11.00 5.99
CA ASP A 78 16.65 -12.17 6.42
C ASP A 78 15.16 -11.99 6.09
N GLU A 79 14.67 -12.74 5.10
CA GLU A 79 13.38 -12.57 4.39
C GLU A 79 12.21 -13.27 5.10
N SER A 80 12.43 -13.81 6.30
CA SER A 80 11.50 -14.76 6.95
C SER A 80 10.51 -14.16 7.96
N GLU A 81 10.65 -12.88 8.34
CA GLU A 81 9.79 -12.24 9.35
C GLU A 81 8.92 -11.11 8.75
N ARG A 82 7.62 -11.07 9.09
CA ARG A 82 6.71 -9.95 8.78
C ARG A 82 7.07 -8.72 9.63
N GLY A 83 7.02 -7.52 9.05
CA GLY A 83 7.26 -6.25 9.75
C GLY A 83 8.62 -5.62 9.45
N VAL A 84 9.11 -4.76 10.35
CA VAL A 84 10.47 -4.17 10.36
C VAL A 84 11.15 -4.50 11.69
N LEU A 85 12.49 -4.54 11.76
CA LEU A 85 13.18 -4.86 13.02
C LEU A 85 13.32 -3.61 13.91
N LYS A 86 12.78 -3.69 15.13
CA LYS A 86 12.98 -2.72 16.20
C LYS A 86 14.06 -3.21 17.16
N TRP A 87 15.07 -2.38 17.40
CA TRP A 87 16.01 -2.60 18.49
C TRP A 87 15.36 -2.30 19.84
N THR A 88 15.31 -3.30 20.70
CA THR A 88 14.90 -3.17 22.11
C THR A 88 16.08 -3.50 23.01
N TRP A 89 15.97 -3.19 24.30
CA TRP A 89 16.97 -3.63 25.29
C TRP A 89 17.10 -5.17 25.39
N ARG A 90 16.14 -5.93 24.82
CA ARG A 90 16.16 -7.40 24.71
C ARG A 90 16.64 -7.91 23.33
N GLY A 91 17.13 -7.04 22.46
CA GLY A 91 17.51 -7.37 21.09
C GLY A 91 16.49 -6.90 20.04
N LYS A 92 16.70 -7.34 18.79
CA LYS A 92 15.83 -7.03 17.65
C LYS A 92 14.49 -7.74 17.81
N LYS A 93 13.39 -7.07 17.48
CA LYS A 93 12.04 -7.65 17.42
C LYS A 93 11.31 -7.19 16.17
N PRO A 94 10.61 -8.08 15.44
CA PRO A 94 9.74 -7.67 14.36
C PRO A 94 8.58 -6.84 14.90
N VAL A 95 8.23 -5.80 14.17
CA VAL A 95 7.08 -4.92 14.45
C VAL A 95 6.38 -4.58 13.16
N ASP A 96 5.05 -4.54 13.18
CA ASP A 96 4.26 -4.14 12.03
C ASP A 96 4.45 -2.62 11.75
N ALA A 97 5.22 -2.30 10.72
CA ALA A 97 5.48 -0.91 10.31
C ALA A 97 4.23 -0.24 9.75
N ASN A 98 3.28 -1.03 9.22
CA ASN A 98 2.00 -0.52 8.75
C ASN A 98 1.00 -0.30 9.90
N ARG A 99 1.39 -0.39 11.17
CA ARG A 99 0.56 0.07 12.31
C ARG A 99 1.13 1.32 12.99
N GLY A 100 2.18 1.92 12.41
CA GLY A 100 2.88 3.09 12.95
C GLY A 100 2.24 4.45 12.65
N TYR A 101 1.08 4.51 11.98
CA TYR A 101 0.49 5.76 11.49
C TYR A 101 -0.69 6.27 12.32
N GLY A 102 -1.10 5.52 13.36
CA GLY A 102 -2.21 5.87 14.24
C GLY A 102 -1.90 6.93 15.30
N ILE A 103 -2.84 7.14 16.22
CA ILE A 103 -2.63 8.00 17.39
C ILE A 103 -1.51 7.41 18.24
N PRO A 104 -0.46 8.19 18.59
CA PRO A 104 0.63 7.68 19.41
C PRO A 104 0.09 7.27 20.79
N ASP A 105 0.11 5.98 21.08
CA ASP A 105 -0.05 5.46 22.43
C ASP A 105 1.29 4.92 22.95
N LYS A 106 1.32 4.48 24.20
CA LYS A 106 2.56 4.02 24.84
C LYS A 106 3.16 2.76 24.17
N VAL A 107 2.37 2.02 23.39
CA VAL A 107 2.73 0.77 22.70
C VAL A 107 3.12 1.06 21.24
N THR A 108 2.42 1.96 20.56
CA THR A 108 2.63 2.37 19.15
C THR A 108 3.72 3.45 18.98
N LYS A 109 4.75 3.47 19.83
CA LYS A 109 5.91 4.35 19.67
C LYS A 109 6.38 4.36 18.22
N ASN A 110 6.15 5.49 17.56
CA ASN A 110 6.57 5.92 16.23
C ASN A 110 7.83 5.18 15.74
N TYR A 111 7.66 4.28 14.78
CA TYR A 111 8.75 3.55 14.13
C TYR A 111 9.50 4.48 13.19
N TRP A 112 10.84 4.40 13.17
CA TRP A 112 11.65 5.31 12.36
C TRP A 112 11.25 5.27 10.87
N VAL A 113 10.89 4.10 10.33
CA VAL A 113 10.38 3.95 8.94
C VAL A 113 9.11 4.76 8.74
N SER A 114 8.11 4.58 9.62
CA SER A 114 6.84 5.29 9.53
C SER A 114 7.05 6.80 9.71
N GLU A 115 7.93 7.23 10.61
CA GLU A 115 8.24 8.67 10.78
C GLU A 115 8.97 9.26 9.59
N GLU A 116 9.92 8.54 9.01
CA GLU A 116 10.63 8.96 7.81
C GLU A 116 9.66 9.10 6.63
N ILE A 117 8.72 8.14 6.46
CA ILE A 117 7.66 8.24 5.47
C ILE A 117 6.77 9.46 5.75
N LYS A 118 6.30 9.65 6.99
CA LYS A 118 5.47 10.80 7.37
C LYS A 118 6.16 12.13 7.13
N ASP A 119 7.47 12.20 7.30
CA ASP A 119 8.23 13.42 7.07
C ASP A 119 8.41 13.68 5.57
N ARG A 120 8.88 12.68 4.82
CA ARG A 120 9.16 12.81 3.39
C ARG A 120 7.92 13.00 2.53
N ILE A 121 6.77 12.48 2.93
CA ILE A 121 5.55 12.62 2.15
C ILE A 121 5.05 14.08 2.07
N LYS A 122 5.47 14.94 3.02
CA LYS A 122 5.16 16.38 3.02
C LYS A 122 5.72 17.11 1.80
N ASP A 123 6.78 16.57 1.19
CA ASP A 123 7.39 17.14 -0.01
C ASP A 123 6.54 16.93 -1.28
N TYR A 124 5.45 16.16 -1.18
CA TYR A 124 4.57 15.80 -2.31
C TYR A 124 3.11 16.23 -2.05
N PRO A 125 2.83 17.53 -1.95
CA PRO A 125 1.50 18.05 -1.61
C PRO A 125 0.43 17.80 -2.70
N ASP A 126 0.85 17.44 -3.91
CA ASP A 126 -0.02 17.20 -5.06
C ASP A 126 -0.49 15.74 -5.18
N LEU A 127 -0.12 14.84 -4.25
CA LEU A 127 -0.60 13.46 -4.25
C LEU A 127 -2.12 13.41 -4.09
N GLU A 128 -2.79 12.63 -4.94
CA GLU A 128 -4.24 12.46 -5.01
C GLU A 128 -4.67 11.01 -4.75
N TYR A 129 -3.84 10.05 -5.12
CA TYR A 129 -4.13 8.62 -5.00
C TYR A 129 -2.95 7.83 -4.44
N VAL A 130 -3.26 6.80 -3.67
CA VAL A 130 -2.30 5.79 -3.20
C VAL A 130 -2.69 4.43 -3.77
N PHE A 131 -1.72 3.71 -4.33
CA PHE A 131 -1.86 2.33 -4.79
C PHE A 131 -0.85 1.50 -4.00
N SER A 132 -1.34 0.77 -3.00
CA SER A 132 -0.57 -0.07 -2.11
C SER A 132 -0.68 -1.53 -2.54
N PHE A 133 0.44 -2.24 -2.57
CA PHE A 133 0.52 -3.64 -2.92
C PHE A 133 1.11 -4.42 -1.76
N HIS A 134 0.37 -5.43 -1.30
CA HIS A 134 0.72 -6.30 -0.20
C HIS A 134 0.69 -7.75 -0.64
N GLU A 135 1.36 -8.60 0.15
CA GLU A 135 1.25 -10.04 0.01
C GLU A 135 0.43 -10.62 1.16
N ASP A 136 -0.71 -11.20 0.80
CA ASP A 136 -1.57 -11.84 1.77
C ASP A 136 -0.99 -13.21 2.15
N ILE A 137 -0.70 -13.35 3.44
CA ILE A 137 -0.12 -14.54 4.06
C ILE A 137 -1.17 -15.42 4.74
N GLU A 138 -2.41 -14.97 4.83
CA GLU A 138 -3.46 -15.63 5.58
C GLU A 138 -4.14 -16.73 4.74
N ASN A 139 -4.09 -17.97 5.26
CA ASN A 139 -4.83 -19.09 4.69
C ASN A 139 -6.24 -19.23 5.31
N GLU A 140 -6.53 -18.41 6.32
CA GLU A 140 -7.80 -18.42 7.04
C GLU A 140 -8.67 -17.26 6.55
N GLY A 141 -9.94 -17.56 6.30
CA GLY A 141 -10.98 -16.56 6.05
C GLY A 141 -12.06 -16.65 7.10
N TYR A 142 -12.87 -15.60 7.19
CA TYR A 142 -13.96 -15.53 8.18
C TYR A 142 -15.29 -15.23 7.49
N ARG A 143 -16.39 -15.79 7.98
CA ARG A 143 -17.74 -15.47 7.46
C ARG A 143 -18.79 -15.52 8.55
N LYS A 144 -19.90 -14.81 8.34
CA LYS A 144 -21.07 -14.89 9.23
C LYS A 144 -21.94 -16.08 8.83
N GLU A 145 -22.21 -16.96 9.79
CA GLU A 145 -23.20 -18.03 9.71
C GLU A 145 -24.25 -17.81 10.82
N GLY A 146 -25.38 -17.20 10.44
CA GLY A 146 -26.38 -16.73 11.41
C GLY A 146 -25.80 -15.63 12.31
N SER A 147 -25.79 -15.87 13.62
CA SER A 147 -25.26 -14.91 14.62
C SER A 147 -23.78 -15.15 14.98
N LYS A 148 -23.11 -16.12 14.35
CA LYS A 148 -21.73 -16.49 14.67
C LYS A 148 -20.80 -16.16 13.51
N VAL A 149 -19.58 -15.76 13.84
CA VAL A 149 -18.47 -15.73 12.88
C VAL A 149 -17.77 -17.08 12.95
N VAL A 150 -17.58 -17.69 11.79
CA VAL A 150 -16.85 -18.96 11.64
C VAL A 150 -15.60 -18.73 10.81
N THR A 151 -14.54 -19.48 11.12
CA THR A 151 -13.31 -19.55 10.32
C THR A 151 -13.47 -20.61 9.24
N PHE A 152 -12.95 -20.36 8.05
CA PHE A 152 -12.87 -21.31 6.94
C PHE A 152 -11.50 -21.24 6.27
N ASN A 153 -11.13 -22.28 5.52
CA ASN A 153 -9.91 -22.26 4.73
C ASN A 153 -10.16 -21.40 3.49
N LYS A 154 -9.46 -20.26 3.42
CA LYS A 154 -9.48 -19.36 2.28
C LYS A 154 -8.89 -20.09 1.06
N ASP A 155 -9.36 -19.73 -0.13
CA ASP A 155 -8.69 -20.14 -1.36
C ASP A 155 -7.34 -19.42 -1.42
N ASN A 156 -6.25 -20.19 -1.38
CA ASN A 156 -4.90 -19.64 -1.31
C ASN A 156 -4.58 -18.73 -2.49
N ASP A 157 -5.28 -18.85 -3.62
CA ASP A 157 -5.03 -18.02 -4.81
C ASP A 157 -6.05 -16.87 -4.93
N SER A 158 -6.76 -16.53 -3.85
CA SER A 158 -7.83 -15.54 -3.88
C SER A 158 -7.37 -14.10 -3.64
N PHE A 159 -7.48 -13.30 -4.69
CA PHE A 159 -7.21 -11.86 -4.67
C PHE A 159 -8.35 -11.09 -3.98
N TYR A 160 -8.00 -9.96 -3.36
CA TYR A 160 -8.96 -8.93 -2.99
C TYR A 160 -8.32 -7.54 -2.93
N MET A 161 -9.17 -6.52 -2.87
CA MET A 161 -8.77 -5.12 -2.86
C MET A 161 -9.60 -4.33 -1.87
N TYR A 162 -8.93 -3.51 -1.07
CA TYR A 162 -9.58 -2.43 -0.33
C TYR A 162 -9.65 -1.15 -1.16
N ASP A 163 -10.78 -0.47 -1.09
CA ASP A 163 -10.98 0.88 -1.61
C ASP A 163 -11.28 1.79 -0.43
N ILE A 164 -10.23 2.43 0.08
CA ILE A 164 -10.33 3.38 1.20
C ILE A 164 -10.54 4.77 0.61
N PHE A 165 -11.63 5.44 0.97
CA PHE A 165 -11.96 6.76 0.43
C PHE A 165 -12.31 7.78 1.52
N ALA A 166 -12.05 9.05 1.21
CA ALA A 166 -12.43 10.19 2.04
C ALA A 166 -13.96 10.28 2.18
N ARG A 167 -14.47 10.87 3.25
CA ARG A 167 -15.91 10.85 3.59
C ARG A 167 -16.79 11.54 2.55
N ASN A 168 -16.21 12.46 1.78
CA ASN A 168 -16.87 13.18 0.70
C ASN A 168 -16.78 12.49 -0.66
N GLU A 169 -16.14 11.33 -0.75
CA GLU A 169 -16.04 10.50 -1.95
C GLU A 169 -17.05 9.34 -1.88
N GLY A 170 -17.70 9.03 -3.01
CA GLY A 170 -18.61 7.87 -3.12
C GLY A 170 -17.90 6.66 -3.74
N SER A 171 -18.21 5.44 -3.29
CA SER A 171 -17.63 4.20 -3.83
C SER A 171 -18.02 3.90 -5.29
N ASP A 172 -19.18 4.40 -5.74
CA ASP A 172 -19.79 4.01 -7.03
C ASP A 172 -18.91 4.29 -8.25
N ARG A 173 -17.97 5.24 -8.16
CA ARG A 173 -17.08 5.61 -9.26
C ARG A 173 -16.03 4.53 -9.57
N VAL A 174 -15.72 3.65 -8.62
CA VAL A 174 -14.68 2.62 -8.77
C VAL A 174 -15.23 1.32 -9.34
N LEU A 175 -16.52 1.04 -9.12
CA LEU A 175 -17.15 -0.23 -9.51
C LEU A 175 -16.96 -0.60 -10.99
N PRO A 176 -17.09 0.31 -11.97
CA PRO A 176 -16.88 -0.06 -13.37
C PRO A 176 -15.46 -0.58 -13.67
N PHE A 177 -14.44 -0.03 -13.01
CA PHE A 177 -13.04 -0.46 -13.17
C PHE A 177 -12.79 -1.76 -12.41
N PHE A 178 -13.34 -1.88 -11.20
CA PHE A 178 -13.23 -3.10 -10.42
C PHE A 178 -13.96 -4.28 -11.10
N ASP A 179 -15.10 -4.05 -11.74
CA ASP A 179 -15.85 -5.08 -12.46
C ASP A 179 -15.04 -5.67 -13.61
N GLU A 180 -14.36 -4.83 -14.38
CA GLU A 180 -13.48 -5.28 -15.46
C GLU A 180 -12.23 -5.99 -14.92
N LEU A 181 -11.65 -5.49 -13.81
CA LEU A 181 -10.55 -6.16 -13.11
C LEU A 181 -10.97 -7.57 -12.66
N ARG A 182 -12.05 -7.69 -11.88
CA ARG A 182 -12.60 -8.95 -11.37
C ARG A 182 -12.87 -9.94 -12.50
N LYS A 183 -13.51 -9.49 -13.58
CA LYS A 183 -13.82 -10.34 -14.72
C LYS A 183 -12.55 -10.89 -15.36
N THR A 184 -11.54 -10.03 -15.55
CA THR A 184 -10.27 -10.42 -16.17
C THR A 184 -9.48 -11.37 -15.27
N LEU A 185 -9.45 -11.12 -13.96
CA LEU A 185 -8.80 -12.01 -12.99
C LEU A 185 -9.41 -13.42 -13.00
N ARG A 186 -10.75 -13.53 -12.99
CA ARG A 186 -11.44 -14.82 -13.11
C ARG A 186 -11.14 -15.53 -14.43
N GLN A 187 -11.10 -14.79 -15.54
CA GLN A 187 -10.75 -15.34 -16.84
C GLN A 187 -9.30 -15.88 -16.89
N ALA A 188 -8.40 -15.26 -16.13
CA ALA A 188 -7.01 -15.71 -15.95
C ALA A 188 -6.86 -16.80 -14.86
N GLY A 189 -7.97 -17.27 -14.30
CA GLY A 189 -8.01 -18.38 -13.34
C GLY A 189 -7.71 -18.01 -11.89
N PHE A 190 -7.71 -16.72 -11.53
CA PHE A 190 -7.53 -16.29 -10.13
C PHE A 190 -8.84 -16.43 -9.33
N GLY A 191 -8.70 -16.86 -8.08
CA GLY A 191 -9.79 -16.81 -7.10
C GLY A 191 -10.06 -15.37 -6.66
N LEU A 192 -11.24 -15.11 -6.09
CA LEU A 192 -11.59 -13.83 -5.49
C LEU A 192 -12.17 -14.06 -4.10
N TYR A 193 -11.61 -13.38 -3.10
CA TYR A 193 -11.98 -13.62 -1.72
C TYR A 193 -13.41 -13.12 -1.44
N THR A 194 -14.16 -13.88 -0.65
CA THR A 194 -15.47 -13.45 -0.11
C THR A 194 -15.57 -13.89 1.34
N GLY A 195 -15.75 -12.93 2.24
CA GLY A 195 -15.73 -13.17 3.67
C GLY A 195 -15.61 -11.88 4.48
N LEU A 196 -15.03 -11.98 5.66
CA LEU A 196 -14.61 -10.87 6.50
C LEU A 196 -13.09 -10.94 6.59
N ASP A 197 -12.42 -9.81 6.43
CA ASP A 197 -10.99 -9.71 6.67
C ASP A 197 -10.70 -9.13 8.06
N ASP A 198 -9.50 -9.41 8.58
CA ASP A 198 -9.00 -8.88 9.86
C ASP A 198 -9.95 -9.14 11.06
N TYR A 199 -10.61 -10.31 11.09
CA TYR A 199 -11.46 -10.69 12.21
C TYR A 199 -10.64 -11.36 13.32
N LYS A 200 -10.42 -10.62 14.42
CA LYS A 200 -9.79 -11.17 15.62
C LYS A 200 -10.78 -11.21 16.78
N PRO A 201 -11.00 -12.36 17.45
CA PRO A 201 -12.01 -12.49 18.51
C PRO A 201 -11.66 -11.77 19.83
N GLY A 202 -10.52 -11.05 19.92
CA GLY A 202 -10.05 -10.37 21.12
C GLY A 202 -10.32 -8.86 21.13
N THR A 203 -10.66 -8.30 22.30
CA THR A 203 -10.97 -6.87 22.52
C THR A 203 -9.77 -5.91 22.46
N HIS A 204 -8.57 -6.42 22.17
CA HIS A 204 -7.31 -5.67 22.24
C HIS A 204 -6.62 -5.47 20.89
N GLU A 205 -7.16 -6.07 19.83
CA GLU A 205 -6.69 -5.88 18.46
C GLU A 205 -7.87 -5.36 17.64
N THR A 206 -7.63 -4.50 16.66
CA THR A 206 -8.67 -3.84 15.87
C THR A 206 -9.50 -4.90 15.13
N VAL A 207 -10.66 -5.25 15.67
CA VAL A 207 -11.66 -6.08 14.99
C VAL A 207 -12.32 -5.23 13.92
N GLN A 208 -11.75 -5.22 12.72
CA GLN A 208 -12.38 -4.47 11.62
C GLN A 208 -13.51 -5.30 10.99
N GLY A 209 -13.29 -6.61 10.83
CA GLY A 209 -14.31 -7.53 10.29
C GLY A 209 -14.84 -7.01 8.95
N ASN A 210 -13.94 -6.47 8.13
CA ASN A 210 -14.28 -5.75 6.92
C ASN A 210 -14.89 -6.72 5.91
N PRO A 211 -16.14 -6.50 5.46
CA PRO A 211 -16.77 -7.41 4.52
C PRO A 211 -16.10 -7.28 3.15
N VAL A 212 -15.55 -8.40 2.67
CA VAL A 212 -15.06 -8.54 1.31
C VAL A 212 -16.08 -9.31 0.51
N TYR A 213 -16.53 -8.72 -0.59
CA TYR A 213 -17.45 -9.38 -1.52
C TYR A 213 -16.80 -9.47 -2.89
N ASP A 214 -16.55 -10.70 -3.33
CA ASP A 214 -16.02 -10.99 -4.65
C ASP A 214 -14.74 -10.19 -4.99
N GLY A 215 -13.83 -10.16 -4.02
CA GLY A 215 -12.56 -9.46 -4.08
C GLY A 215 -12.62 -7.96 -3.83
N TYR A 216 -13.78 -7.37 -3.48
CA TYR A 216 -13.90 -5.94 -3.23
C TYR A 216 -14.31 -5.64 -1.79
N CYS A 217 -13.60 -4.68 -1.18
CA CYS A 217 -13.88 -4.18 0.15
C CYS A 217 -13.92 -2.64 0.15
N PRO A 218 -15.10 -2.01 -0.01
CA PRO A 218 -15.20 -0.57 0.14
C PRO A 218 -15.12 -0.17 1.62
N GLN A 219 -14.29 0.82 1.92
CA GLN A 219 -14.06 1.29 3.28
C GLN A 219 -14.05 2.82 3.31
N GLU A 220 -15.03 3.42 3.99
CA GLU A 220 -14.89 4.82 4.39
C GLU A 220 -13.71 4.93 5.36
N SER A 221 -12.84 5.93 5.19
CA SER A 221 -11.62 6.05 5.98
C SER A 221 -11.89 5.98 7.49
N ILE A 222 -11.18 5.06 8.15
CA ILE A 222 -11.17 4.90 9.61
C ILE A 222 -9.77 5.12 10.15
N ILE A 223 -9.66 5.57 11.40
CA ILE A 223 -8.35 5.68 12.07
C ILE A 223 -8.00 4.30 12.64
N ASP A 224 -7.29 3.47 11.87
CA ASP A 224 -6.79 2.16 12.31
C ASP A 224 -5.26 2.06 12.43
N GLY A 225 -4.57 3.14 12.01
CA GLY A 225 -3.12 3.25 12.04
C GLY A 225 -2.38 2.65 10.85
N SER A 226 -3.09 2.19 9.82
CA SER A 226 -2.49 1.87 8.51
C SER A 226 -2.01 3.10 7.77
N PHE A 227 -0.96 2.93 6.96
CA PHE A 227 -0.44 4.00 6.11
C PHE A 227 -1.52 4.53 5.18
N GLU A 228 -2.30 3.63 4.58
CA GLU A 228 -3.30 3.93 3.57
C GLU A 228 -4.48 4.71 4.14
N ASN A 229 -4.99 4.30 5.31
CA ASN A 229 -6.00 5.07 6.04
C ASN A 229 -5.43 6.43 6.47
N TRP A 230 -4.20 6.47 6.98
CA TRP A 230 -3.55 7.72 7.40
C TRP A 230 -3.37 8.70 6.25
N MET A 231 -3.00 8.22 5.05
CA MET A 231 -2.86 9.08 3.87
C MET A 231 -4.16 9.74 3.46
N VAL A 232 -5.28 9.00 3.50
CA VAL A 232 -6.61 9.53 3.20
C VAL A 232 -7.06 10.52 4.29
N ASP A 233 -6.93 10.17 5.58
CA ASP A 233 -7.23 11.06 6.71
C ASP A 233 -6.44 12.37 6.61
N LYS A 234 -5.15 12.30 6.33
CA LYS A 234 -4.31 13.50 6.21
C LYS A 234 -4.57 14.30 4.94
N GLY A 235 -5.03 13.68 3.87
CA GLY A 235 -5.57 14.38 2.71
C GLY A 235 -6.77 15.25 3.07
N GLU A 236 -7.73 14.72 3.84
CA GLU A 236 -8.88 15.51 4.35
C GLU A 236 -8.46 16.69 5.23
N HIS A 237 -7.31 16.59 5.89
CA HIS A 237 -6.74 17.63 6.76
C HIS A 237 -5.65 18.49 6.07
N GLY A 238 -5.52 18.39 4.74
CA GLY A 238 -4.70 19.30 3.94
C GLY A 238 -3.20 19.04 3.96
N LEU A 239 -2.73 17.87 4.42
CA LEU A 239 -1.32 17.48 4.26
C LEU A 239 -0.95 17.34 2.78
N ASN A 240 -1.86 16.75 2.01
CA ASN A 240 -1.79 16.54 0.57
C ASN A 240 -3.24 16.53 0.02
N LYS A 241 -3.44 16.08 -1.22
CA LYS A 241 -4.76 16.01 -1.87
C LYS A 241 -5.29 14.57 -1.94
N VAL A 242 -4.74 13.66 -1.15
CA VAL A 242 -5.10 12.24 -1.24
C VAL A 242 -6.55 12.08 -0.85
N LYS A 243 -7.34 11.58 -1.79
CA LYS A 243 -8.78 11.37 -1.61
C LYS A 243 -9.15 9.89 -1.54
N ARG A 244 -8.25 9.01 -1.97
CA ARG A 244 -8.49 7.57 -2.05
C ARG A 244 -7.19 6.77 -2.03
N SER A 245 -7.23 5.61 -1.41
CA SER A 245 -6.17 4.60 -1.41
C SER A 245 -6.74 3.25 -1.84
N PHE A 246 -6.04 2.56 -2.72
CA PHE A 246 -6.34 1.20 -3.13
C PHE A 246 -5.28 0.26 -2.58
N ILE A 247 -5.70 -0.79 -1.89
CA ILE A 247 -4.81 -1.80 -1.34
C ILE A 247 -5.07 -3.09 -2.11
N PHE A 248 -4.07 -3.58 -2.84
CA PHE A 248 -4.14 -4.83 -3.58
C PHE A 248 -3.48 -5.93 -2.75
N GLU A 249 -4.27 -6.90 -2.32
CA GLU A 249 -3.82 -8.05 -1.54
C GLU A 249 -3.54 -9.21 -2.49
N ILE A 250 -2.26 -9.38 -2.84
CA ILE A 250 -1.80 -10.41 -3.76
C ILE A 250 -1.52 -11.68 -2.96
N PRO A 251 -2.11 -12.84 -3.32
CA PRO A 251 -1.86 -14.05 -2.54
C PRO A 251 -0.40 -14.48 -2.59
N LYS A 252 0.20 -14.69 -1.40
CA LYS A 252 1.63 -15.03 -1.29
C LYS A 252 1.98 -16.38 -1.92
N SER A 253 1.03 -17.32 -1.93
CA SER A 253 1.21 -18.67 -2.48
C SER A 253 1.35 -18.74 -4.00
N LEU A 254 0.96 -17.67 -4.72
CA LEU A 254 1.11 -17.62 -6.17
C LEU A 254 2.58 -17.69 -6.57
N THR A 255 2.86 -18.33 -7.71
CA THR A 255 4.20 -18.29 -8.29
C THR A 255 4.53 -16.89 -8.81
N SER A 256 5.83 -16.60 -8.97
CA SER A 256 6.33 -15.35 -9.54
C SER A 256 5.64 -14.98 -10.85
N GLU A 257 5.45 -15.95 -11.75
CA GLU A 257 4.82 -15.73 -13.06
C GLU A 257 3.34 -15.34 -12.90
N LYS A 258 2.62 -15.99 -11.99
CA LYS A 258 1.21 -15.67 -11.72
C LYS A 258 1.07 -14.32 -11.00
N LYS A 259 1.98 -13.96 -10.09
CA LYS A 259 2.02 -12.61 -9.49
C LYS A 259 2.29 -11.55 -10.55
N GLN A 260 3.23 -11.79 -11.48
CA GLN A 260 3.49 -10.88 -12.61
C GLN A 260 2.26 -10.69 -13.50
N GLU A 261 1.58 -11.77 -13.84
CA GLU A 261 0.32 -11.73 -14.60
C GLU A 261 -0.76 -10.93 -13.86
N MET A 262 -0.95 -11.17 -12.57
CA MET A 262 -1.93 -10.44 -11.75
C MET A 262 -1.62 -8.94 -11.70
N VAL A 263 -0.36 -8.57 -11.44
CA VAL A 263 0.06 -7.15 -11.43
C VAL A 263 -0.20 -6.51 -12.79
N GLN A 264 0.13 -7.18 -13.90
CA GLN A 264 -0.16 -6.67 -15.24
C GLN A 264 -1.67 -6.43 -15.43
N ILE A 265 -2.53 -7.37 -15.03
CA ILE A 265 -3.99 -7.23 -15.10
C ILE A 265 -4.47 -6.05 -14.24
N ILE A 266 -3.96 -5.88 -13.02
CA ILE A 266 -4.30 -4.76 -12.13
C ILE A 266 -3.98 -3.43 -12.82
N PHE A 267 -2.80 -3.29 -13.43
CA PHE A 267 -2.46 -2.06 -14.15
C PHE A 267 -3.36 -1.81 -15.37
N ASP A 268 -3.54 -2.82 -16.21
CA ASP A 268 -4.24 -2.68 -17.50
C ASP A 268 -5.74 -2.47 -17.35
N LYS A 269 -6.35 -3.11 -16.34
CA LYS A 269 -7.81 -3.15 -16.18
C LYS A 269 -8.32 -2.20 -15.11
N PHE A 270 -7.49 -1.85 -14.14
CA PHE A 270 -7.88 -1.00 -13.03
C PHE A 270 -7.13 0.33 -13.02
N ILE A 271 -5.83 0.30 -12.71
CA ILE A 271 -5.07 1.53 -12.38
C ILE A 271 -5.03 2.50 -13.56
N ILE A 272 -4.60 2.06 -14.74
CA ILE A 272 -4.47 2.94 -15.90
C ILE A 272 -5.84 3.47 -16.36
N PRO A 273 -6.89 2.63 -16.54
CA PRO A 273 -8.22 3.12 -16.85
C PRO A 273 -8.78 4.12 -15.82
N PHE A 274 -8.61 3.83 -14.52
CA PHE A 274 -9.07 4.70 -13.44
C PHE A 274 -8.36 6.06 -13.45
N LEU A 275 -7.06 6.09 -13.72
CA LEU A 275 -6.31 7.35 -13.78
C LEU A 275 -6.65 8.18 -15.04
N ASN A 276 -7.12 7.55 -16.11
CA ASN A 276 -7.46 8.21 -17.38
C ASN A 276 -8.92 8.71 -17.45
N SER A 277 -9.79 8.35 -16.52
CA SER A 277 -11.23 8.64 -16.59
C SER A 277 -11.63 10.07 -16.13
N ASN A 278 -10.69 11.02 -16.08
CA ASN A 278 -10.91 12.42 -15.68
C ASN A 278 -11.72 12.56 -14.39
N HIS A 279 -11.20 12.03 -13.28
CA HIS A 279 -11.88 11.97 -12.00
C HIS A 279 -11.54 13.04 -10.97
#